data_AF-A0AAW3FH05-F1
#
_entry.id   AF-A0AAW3FH05-F1
#
_cell.length_a   1.000
_cell.length_b   1.000
_cell.length_c   1.000
_cell.angle_alpha   90.00
_cell.angle_beta   90.00
_cell.angle_gamma   90.00
#
_symmetry.space_group_name_H-M   'P 1'
#
loop_
_entity.id
_entity.type
_entity.pdbx_description
1 polymer ?
#
loop_
_entity_poly.entity_id
_entity_poly.type
_entity_poly.pdbx_seq_one_letter_code
_entity_poly.pdbx_strand_id
1 'polypeptide(L)'
;MTDSRVPTDRKRLREALFVPPYHKRQLTDYQLEWLKDHFHDKENSKLASALNISLSTLHRFARELKLTKSEAGMRAIKKRQAAQIKKVCEENGYYDSLRGKPPCTAALEATRRLRKAGFVPLVRLKEISPYRYRKCMKERSERRRLLISKERRRIRFGMEPQTRLGKILQQKQFLRKATCLRYNMLKKGYILGDKSFDSDERWVIYYDSDTIRSAIRERNAVNCGFKILPLPVEE
;
A
#
# COMPACT_ATOMS: atom_id res chain seq x y z
N MET A 1 60.74 -13.50 -58.38
CA MET A 1 60.06 -13.47 -57.07
C MET A 1 58.57 -13.38 -57.36
N THR A 2 57.91 -14.54 -57.34
CA THR A 2 56.52 -14.71 -57.80
C THR A 2 55.55 -14.50 -56.64
N ASP A 3 54.74 -13.45 -56.75
CA ASP A 3 53.64 -13.11 -55.86
C ASP A 3 52.58 -14.24 -55.82
N SER A 4 52.59 -15.05 -54.76
CA SER A 4 51.51 -16.01 -54.47
C SER A 4 50.49 -15.37 -53.52
N ARG A 5 49.65 -14.48 -54.05
CA ARG A 5 48.43 -14.06 -53.34
C ARG A 5 47.47 -15.24 -53.29
N VAL A 6 47.50 -15.97 -52.17
CA VAL A 6 46.47 -16.94 -51.81
C VAL A 6 45.12 -16.22 -51.76
N PRO A 7 44.14 -16.58 -52.60
CA PRO A 7 42.80 -16.03 -52.49
C PRO A 7 42.21 -16.52 -51.17
N THR A 8 42.22 -15.68 -50.14
CA THR A 8 41.49 -15.90 -48.88
C THR A 8 40.01 -15.74 -49.17
N ASP A 9 39.45 -16.78 -49.79
CA ASP A 9 38.02 -16.95 -49.98
C ASP A 9 37.40 -17.12 -48.59
N ARG A 10 37.03 -15.98 -47.97
CA ARG A 10 36.38 -15.89 -46.66
C ARG A 10 35.14 -16.79 -46.58
N LYS A 11 34.56 -17.16 -47.73
CA LYS A 11 33.43 -18.08 -47.84
C LYS A 11 33.87 -19.52 -47.59
N ARG A 12 34.98 -19.96 -48.19
CA ARG A 12 35.59 -21.29 -47.93
C ARG A 12 36.14 -21.42 -46.52
N LEU A 13 36.69 -20.36 -45.93
CA LEU A 13 37.09 -20.36 -44.51
C LEU A 13 35.87 -20.41 -43.57
N ARG A 14 34.74 -19.78 -43.93
CA ARG A 14 33.47 -19.89 -43.19
C ARG A 14 32.81 -21.26 -43.33
N GLU A 15 32.94 -21.91 -44.49
CA GLU A 15 32.47 -23.28 -44.73
C GLU A 15 33.36 -24.33 -44.04
N ALA A 16 34.69 -24.13 -44.03
CA ALA A 16 35.62 -25.00 -43.32
C ALA A 16 35.55 -24.85 -41.78
N LEU A 17 35.09 -23.70 -41.28
CA LEU A 17 34.81 -23.44 -39.86
C LEU A 17 33.31 -23.60 -39.50
N PHE A 18 32.49 -24.17 -40.41
CA PHE A 18 31.09 -24.47 -40.13
C PHE A 18 31.00 -25.64 -39.14
N VAL A 19 31.14 -25.32 -37.86
CA VAL A 19 30.59 -26.17 -36.79
C VAL A 19 29.08 -26.11 -36.99
N PRO A 20 28.40 -27.22 -37.35
CA PRO A 20 26.99 -27.20 -37.65
C PRO A 20 26.23 -26.58 -36.47
N PRO A 21 25.30 -25.64 -36.72
CA PRO A 21 24.61 -24.97 -35.64
C PRO A 21 23.77 -26.02 -34.92
N TYR A 22 24.15 -26.30 -33.68
CA TYR A 22 23.43 -27.16 -32.75
C TYR A 22 23.33 -28.62 -33.21
N HIS A 23 24.27 -29.47 -32.76
CA HIS A 23 23.87 -30.84 -32.44
C HIS A 23 22.65 -30.72 -31.52
N LYS A 24 21.49 -31.20 -31.96
CA LYS A 24 20.28 -31.26 -31.13
C LYS A 24 20.68 -32.04 -29.89
N ARG A 25 20.94 -31.36 -28.77
CA ARG A 25 21.10 -32.05 -27.48
C ARG A 25 19.85 -32.89 -27.31
N GLN A 26 20.01 -34.20 -27.38
CA GLN A 26 18.96 -35.17 -27.12
C GLN A 26 19.01 -35.46 -25.62
N LEU A 27 17.86 -35.36 -24.97
CA LEU A 27 17.71 -35.83 -23.60
C LEU A 27 17.64 -37.35 -23.65
N THR A 28 18.24 -38.02 -22.69
CA THR A 28 18.06 -39.47 -22.54
C THR A 28 16.60 -39.77 -22.17
N ASP A 29 16.15 -41.01 -22.42
CA ASP A 29 14.78 -41.42 -22.07
C ASP A 29 14.47 -41.18 -20.58
N TYR A 30 15.45 -41.44 -19.72
CA TYR A 30 15.37 -41.14 -18.29
C TYR A 30 15.13 -39.65 -18.03
N GLN A 31 15.86 -38.77 -18.70
CA GLN A 31 15.71 -37.31 -18.55
C GLN A 31 14.37 -36.81 -19.09
N LEU A 32 13.86 -37.42 -20.17
CA LEU A 32 12.54 -37.11 -20.72
C LEU A 32 11.43 -37.52 -19.76
N GLU A 33 11.52 -38.71 -19.16
CA GLU A 33 10.54 -39.18 -18.18
C GLU A 33 10.56 -38.31 -16.92
N TRP A 34 11.76 -38.02 -16.40
CA TRP A 34 11.93 -37.08 -15.29
C TRP A 34 11.34 -35.70 -15.59
N LEU A 35 11.49 -35.22 -16.83
CA LEU A 35 10.94 -33.94 -17.25
C LEU A 35 9.41 -33.96 -17.22
N LYS A 36 8.75 -35.03 -17.69
CA LYS A 36 7.28 -35.15 -17.64
C LYS A 36 6.77 -35.06 -16.20
N ASP A 37 7.35 -35.81 -15.29
CA ASP A 37 6.93 -35.86 -13.88
C ASP A 37 7.06 -34.50 -13.19
N HIS A 38 8.14 -33.77 -13.50
CA HIS A 38 8.49 -32.56 -12.76
C HIS A 38 8.09 -31.26 -13.45
N PHE A 39 7.71 -31.30 -14.73
CA PHE A 39 7.39 -30.10 -15.48
C PHE A 39 6.21 -29.36 -14.87
N HIS A 40 5.19 -30.05 -14.38
CA HIS A 40 3.95 -29.43 -13.93
C HIS A 40 4.14 -28.42 -12.79
N ASP A 41 5.05 -28.69 -11.86
CA ASP A 41 5.16 -27.94 -10.59
C ASP A 41 6.47 -27.15 -10.42
N LYS A 42 7.52 -27.50 -11.16
CA LYS A 42 8.83 -26.83 -11.05
C LYS A 42 8.98 -25.68 -12.03
N GLU A 43 9.79 -24.70 -11.64
CA GLU A 43 10.13 -23.56 -12.48
C GLU A 43 11.06 -23.96 -13.63
N ASN A 44 10.85 -23.38 -14.80
CA ASN A 44 11.63 -23.69 -15.99
C ASN A 44 13.13 -23.42 -15.82
N SER A 45 13.52 -22.36 -15.09
CA SER A 45 14.92 -22.05 -14.80
C SER A 45 15.60 -23.17 -14.02
N LYS A 46 14.90 -23.74 -13.02
CA LYS A 46 15.37 -24.86 -12.21
C LYS A 46 15.42 -26.16 -12.98
N LEU A 47 14.42 -26.43 -13.83
CA LEU A 47 14.40 -27.60 -14.72
C LEU A 47 15.55 -27.56 -15.73
N ALA A 48 15.77 -26.40 -16.35
CA ALA A 48 16.87 -26.19 -17.29
C ALA A 48 18.24 -26.38 -16.63
N SER A 49 18.40 -25.85 -15.41
CA SER A 49 19.63 -26.03 -14.63
C SER A 49 19.86 -27.49 -14.25
N ALA A 50 18.82 -28.21 -13.81
CA ALA A 50 18.90 -29.61 -13.42
C ALA A 50 19.27 -30.54 -14.59
N LEU A 51 18.76 -30.24 -15.78
CA LEU A 51 19.05 -30.98 -17.02
C LEU A 51 20.32 -30.47 -17.73
N ASN A 52 20.98 -29.43 -17.20
CA ASN A 52 22.11 -28.75 -17.83
C ASN A 52 21.86 -28.35 -19.29
N ILE A 53 20.66 -27.82 -19.57
CA ILE A 53 20.24 -27.34 -20.89
C ILE A 53 19.85 -25.86 -20.85
N SER A 54 19.81 -25.22 -22.01
CA SER A 54 19.26 -23.87 -22.12
C SER A 54 17.75 -23.87 -21.92
N LEU A 55 17.20 -22.73 -21.48
CA LEU A 55 15.75 -22.51 -21.39
C LEU A 55 15.03 -22.73 -22.73
N SER A 56 15.65 -22.30 -23.84
CA SER A 56 15.11 -22.50 -25.18
C SER A 56 15.01 -23.98 -25.55
N THR A 57 16.02 -24.77 -25.18
CA THR A 57 16.03 -26.23 -25.37
C THR A 57 14.94 -26.89 -24.53
N LEU A 58 14.77 -26.47 -23.28
CA LEU A 58 13.68 -26.94 -22.41
C LEU A 58 12.30 -26.65 -23.02
N HIS A 59 12.07 -25.44 -23.54
CA HIS A 59 10.81 -25.07 -24.19
C HIS A 59 10.54 -25.88 -25.45
N ARG A 60 11.58 -26.21 -26.22
CA ARG A 60 11.44 -27.10 -27.38
C ARG A 60 10.90 -28.46 -26.94
N PHE A 61 11.56 -29.12 -25.98
CA PHE A 61 11.12 -30.41 -25.47
C PHE A 61 9.73 -30.36 -24.82
N ALA A 62 9.42 -29.30 -24.08
CA ALA A 62 8.09 -29.13 -23.51
C ALA A 62 7.00 -29.02 -24.59
N ARG A 63 7.27 -28.37 -25.73
CA ARG A 63 6.33 -28.32 -26.87
C ARG A 63 6.21 -29.66 -27.58
N GLU A 64 7.34 -30.33 -27.85
CA GLU A 64 7.37 -31.65 -28.47
C GLU A 64 6.59 -32.69 -27.65
N LEU A 65 6.74 -32.66 -26.32
CA LEU A 65 6.02 -33.52 -25.36
C LEU A 65 4.65 -32.97 -24.95
N LYS A 66 4.21 -31.83 -25.49
CA LYS A 66 2.95 -31.14 -25.15
C LYS A 66 2.74 -30.93 -23.64
N LEU A 67 3.81 -30.64 -22.91
CA LEU A 67 3.77 -30.42 -21.46
C LEU A 67 3.24 -29.04 -21.11
N THR A 68 2.31 -28.99 -20.16
CA THR A 68 1.74 -27.75 -19.62
C THR A 68 1.93 -27.68 -18.12
N LYS A 69 2.11 -26.47 -17.58
CA LYS A 69 2.16 -26.28 -16.12
C LYS A 69 0.80 -26.52 -15.49
N SER A 70 0.75 -27.17 -14.33
CA SER A 70 -0.48 -27.29 -13.56
C SER A 70 -0.90 -25.92 -13.01
N GLU A 71 -2.18 -25.69 -12.75
CA GLU A 71 -2.64 -24.41 -12.17
C GLU A 71 -2.04 -24.20 -10.77
N ALA A 72 -2.02 -25.26 -9.96
CA ALA A 72 -1.40 -25.28 -8.64
C ALA A 72 0.11 -25.00 -8.71
N GLY A 73 0.80 -25.66 -9.64
CA GLY A 73 2.22 -25.45 -9.93
C GLY A 73 2.50 -24.01 -10.33
N MET A 74 1.72 -23.44 -11.25
CA MET A 74 1.83 -22.03 -11.64
C MET A 74 1.64 -21.08 -10.48
N ARG A 75 0.65 -21.33 -9.61
CA ARG A 75 0.42 -20.53 -8.41
C ARG A 75 1.62 -20.60 -7.45
N ALA A 76 2.19 -21.79 -7.25
CA ALA A 76 3.37 -22.00 -6.41
C ALA A 76 4.65 -21.38 -7.01
N ILE A 77 4.84 -21.46 -8.33
CA ILE A 77 5.96 -20.82 -9.04
C ILE A 77 5.87 -19.30 -8.90
N LYS A 78 4.72 -18.69 -9.20
CA LYS A 78 4.50 -17.24 -9.04
C LYS A 78 4.77 -16.79 -7.60
N LYS A 79 4.33 -17.56 -6.61
CA LYS A 79 4.60 -17.27 -5.19
C LYS A 79 6.09 -17.28 -4.87
N ARG A 80 6.84 -18.28 -5.36
CA ARG A 80 8.30 -18.37 -5.17
C ARG A 80 9.05 -17.23 -5.86
N GLN A 81 8.71 -16.94 -7.11
CA GLN A 81 9.30 -15.83 -7.86
C GLN A 81 9.03 -14.49 -7.17
N ALA A 82 7.80 -14.24 -6.70
CA ALA A 82 7.48 -13.03 -5.95
C ALA A 82 8.28 -12.91 -4.64
N ALA A 83 8.50 -14.01 -3.92
CA ALA A 83 9.33 -14.02 -2.72
C ALA A 83 10.80 -13.73 -3.03
N GLN A 84 11.34 -14.31 -4.12
CA GLN A 84 12.70 -14.06 -4.57
C GLN A 84 12.88 -12.61 -5.03
N ILE A 85 11.96 -12.07 -5.84
CA ILE A 85 11.98 -10.68 -6.28
C ILE A 85 11.97 -9.75 -5.07
N LYS A 86 11.09 -10.01 -4.10
CA LYS A 86 11.03 -9.23 -2.87
C LYS A 86 12.39 -9.24 -2.15
N LYS A 87 13.00 -10.41 -1.97
CA LYS A 87 14.31 -10.55 -1.33
C LYS A 87 15.39 -9.74 -2.06
N VAL A 88 15.48 -9.86 -3.38
CA VAL A 88 16.44 -9.11 -4.21
C VAL A 88 16.19 -7.60 -4.09
N CYS A 89 14.93 -7.15 -4.09
CA CYS A 89 14.59 -5.74 -3.91
C CYS A 89 14.94 -5.21 -2.51
N GLU A 90 14.84 -6.04 -1.47
CA GLU A 90 15.29 -5.70 -0.12
C GLU A 90 16.81 -5.62 -0.05
N GLU A 91 17.53 -6.61 -0.60
CA GLU A 91 19.00 -6.65 -0.64
C GLU A 91 19.60 -5.48 -1.44
N ASN A 92 19.01 -5.13 -2.58
CA ASN A 92 19.46 -4.03 -3.43
C ASN A 92 19.01 -2.65 -2.91
N GLY A 93 18.32 -2.57 -1.76
CA GLY A 93 17.83 -1.31 -1.20
C GLY A 93 16.76 -0.61 -2.05
N TYR A 94 16.12 -1.32 -2.99
CA TYR A 94 15.11 -0.74 -3.89
C TYR A 94 13.96 -0.13 -3.08
N TYR A 95 13.46 -0.82 -2.06
CA TYR A 95 12.36 -0.29 -1.24
C TYR A 95 12.77 0.91 -0.38
N ASP A 96 14.02 0.96 0.07
CA ASP A 96 14.54 2.13 0.78
C ASP A 96 14.65 3.33 -0.16
N SER A 97 15.02 3.10 -1.41
CA SER A 97 15.08 4.15 -2.45
C SER A 97 13.72 4.78 -2.76
N LEU A 98 12.61 4.08 -2.49
CA LEU A 98 11.24 4.58 -2.67
C LEU A 98 10.73 5.35 -1.46
N ARG A 99 11.40 5.26 -0.30
CA ARG A 99 10.92 5.84 0.95
C ARG A 99 10.90 7.36 0.84
N GLY A 100 9.75 7.96 1.12
CA GLY A 100 9.56 9.42 1.08
C GLY A 100 9.39 10.00 -0.32
N LYS A 101 9.57 9.22 -1.40
CA LYS A 101 9.32 9.70 -2.77
C LYS A 101 7.82 9.66 -3.08
N PRO A 102 7.25 10.70 -3.71
CA PRO A 102 5.88 10.65 -4.16
C PRO A 102 5.71 9.59 -5.26
N PRO A 103 4.53 8.94 -5.36
CA PRO A 103 4.23 8.06 -6.48
C PRO A 103 4.33 8.81 -7.81
N CYS A 104 4.71 8.12 -8.88
CA CYS A 104 4.73 8.73 -10.21
C CYS A 104 3.32 9.17 -10.64
N THR A 105 3.25 10.20 -11.50
CA THR A 105 2.00 10.80 -11.99
C THR A 105 1.09 9.75 -12.65
N ALA A 106 1.67 8.85 -13.46
CA ALA A 106 0.94 7.76 -14.10
C ALA A 106 0.27 6.81 -13.08
N ALA A 107 0.93 6.50 -11.96
CA ALA A 107 0.34 5.66 -10.90
C ALA A 107 -0.80 6.37 -10.17
N LEU A 108 -0.68 7.69 -9.96
CA LEU A 108 -1.74 8.51 -9.38
C LEU A 108 -2.96 8.58 -10.30
N GLU A 109 -2.75 8.77 -11.61
CA GLU A 109 -3.82 8.76 -12.60
C GLU A 109 -4.51 7.39 -12.69
N ALA A 110 -3.75 6.30 -12.74
CA ALA A 110 -4.31 4.95 -12.75
C ALA A 110 -5.19 4.71 -11.51
N THR A 111 -4.71 5.13 -10.34
CA THR A 111 -5.48 5.07 -9.08
C THR A 111 -6.76 5.91 -9.16
N ARG A 112 -6.70 7.10 -9.76
CA ARG A 112 -7.86 7.98 -9.97
C ARG A 112 -8.88 7.35 -10.91
N ARG A 113 -8.44 6.77 -12.04
CA ARG A 113 -9.30 6.05 -13.00
C ARG A 113 -10.00 4.87 -12.34
N LEU A 114 -9.28 4.06 -11.57
CA LEU A 114 -9.86 2.95 -10.80
C LEU A 114 -10.94 3.44 -9.83
N ARG A 115 -10.66 4.50 -9.06
CA ARG A 115 -11.68 5.07 -8.14
C ARG A 115 -12.88 5.65 -8.88
N LYS A 116 -12.69 6.31 -10.02
CA LYS A 116 -13.79 6.82 -10.86
C LYS A 116 -14.66 5.68 -11.39
N ALA A 117 -14.06 4.53 -11.70
CA ALA A 117 -14.78 3.30 -12.05
C ALA A 117 -15.43 2.58 -10.85
N GLY A 118 -15.40 3.17 -9.64
CA GLY A 118 -16.02 2.60 -8.44
C GLY A 118 -15.14 1.60 -7.68
N PHE A 119 -13.87 1.43 -8.04
CA PHE A 119 -12.98 0.52 -7.33
C PHE A 119 -12.62 1.06 -5.94
N VAL A 120 -13.06 0.34 -4.89
CA VAL A 120 -12.71 0.61 -3.50
C VAL A 120 -11.93 -0.59 -2.92
N PRO A 121 -10.62 -0.46 -2.65
CA PRO A 121 -9.77 -1.58 -2.25
C PRO A 121 -10.26 -2.34 -1.01
N LEU A 122 -10.76 -1.63 0.00
CA LEU A 122 -11.22 -2.24 1.25
C LEU A 122 -12.54 -3.00 1.08
N VAL A 123 -13.43 -2.51 0.23
CA VAL A 123 -14.69 -3.20 -0.10
C VAL A 123 -14.38 -4.48 -0.85
N ARG A 124 -13.52 -4.40 -1.88
CA ARG A 124 -13.06 -5.57 -2.62
C ARG A 124 -12.34 -6.59 -1.74
N LEU A 125 -11.52 -6.13 -0.79
CA LEU A 125 -10.86 -7.03 0.17
C LEU A 125 -11.87 -7.74 1.07
N LYS A 126 -12.95 -7.05 1.49
CA LYS A 126 -14.02 -7.64 2.30
C LYS A 126 -14.77 -8.73 1.55
N GLU A 127 -15.02 -8.54 0.25
CA GLU A 127 -15.63 -9.55 -0.64
C GLU A 127 -14.73 -10.78 -0.79
N ILE A 128 -13.44 -10.58 -1.10
CA ILE A 128 -12.50 -11.68 -1.37
C ILE A 128 -12.17 -12.46 -0.09
N SER A 129 -11.96 -11.77 1.03
CA SER A 129 -11.56 -12.41 2.29
C SER A 129 -12.01 -11.58 3.51
N PRO A 130 -13.18 -11.90 4.09
CA PRO A 130 -13.69 -11.24 5.28
C PRO A 130 -12.72 -11.31 6.48
N TYR A 131 -11.98 -12.41 6.61
CA TYR A 131 -10.96 -12.57 7.65
C TYR A 131 -9.81 -11.55 7.49
N ARG A 132 -9.24 -11.44 6.28
CA ARG A 132 -8.15 -10.48 6.02
C ARG A 132 -8.62 -9.04 6.19
N TYR A 133 -9.86 -8.73 5.82
CA TYR A 133 -10.48 -7.44 6.08
C TYR A 133 -10.52 -7.12 7.58
N ARG A 134 -11.04 -8.03 8.41
CA ARG A 134 -11.09 -7.84 9.87
C ARG A 134 -9.69 -7.64 10.47
N LYS A 135 -8.71 -8.44 10.03
CA LYS A 135 -7.31 -8.32 10.45
C LYS A 135 -6.73 -6.94 10.10
N CYS A 136 -6.91 -6.49 8.86
CA CYS A 136 -6.46 -5.16 8.41
C CYS A 136 -7.09 -4.02 9.22
N MET A 137 -8.40 -4.09 9.49
CA MET A 137 -9.11 -3.11 10.31
C MET A 137 -8.61 -3.10 11.77
N LYS A 138 -8.35 -4.28 12.34
CA LYS A 138 -7.77 -4.43 13.69
C LYS A 138 -6.38 -3.79 13.76
N GLU A 139 -5.46 -4.17 12.88
CA GLU A 139 -4.11 -3.61 12.85
C GLU A 139 -4.09 -2.09 12.64
N ARG A 140 -4.99 -1.57 11.78
CA ARG A 140 -5.14 -0.13 11.57
C ARG A 140 -5.60 0.60 12.84
N SER A 141 -6.55 -0.01 13.57
CA SER A 141 -7.02 0.50 14.86
C SER A 141 -5.90 0.49 15.90
N GLU A 142 -5.15 -0.61 16.01
CA GLU A 142 -4.01 -0.75 16.93
C GLU A 142 -2.92 0.26 16.63
N ARG A 143 -2.53 0.43 15.36
CA ARG A 143 -1.57 1.47 14.93
C ARG A 143 -2.02 2.87 15.35
N ARG A 144 -3.32 3.18 15.20
CA ARG A 144 -3.88 4.47 15.62
C ARG A 144 -3.85 4.64 17.15
N ARG A 145 -4.21 3.60 17.91
CA ARG A 145 -4.16 3.62 19.38
C ARG A 145 -2.74 3.81 19.89
N LEU A 146 -1.76 3.12 19.30
CA LEU A 146 -0.35 3.25 19.63
C LEU A 146 0.16 4.66 19.33
N LEU A 147 -0.19 5.23 18.18
CA LEU A 147 0.16 6.60 17.84
C LEU A 147 -0.41 7.59 18.87
N ILE A 148 -1.70 7.50 19.19
CA ILE A 148 -2.34 8.34 20.21
C ILE A 148 -1.68 8.17 21.58
N SER A 149 -1.35 6.93 21.97
CA SER A 149 -0.68 6.64 23.24
C SER A 149 0.70 7.28 23.32
N LYS A 150 1.51 7.18 22.25
CA LYS A 150 2.81 7.85 22.15
C LYS A 150 2.69 9.36 22.24
N GLU A 151 1.71 9.94 21.56
CA GLU A 151 1.50 11.39 21.58
C GLU A 151 1.04 11.88 22.96
N ARG A 152 0.13 11.16 23.64
CA ARG A 152 -0.25 11.44 25.03
C ARG A 152 0.95 11.38 25.98
N ARG A 153 1.84 10.42 25.75
CA ARG A 153 3.07 10.28 26.54
C ARG A 153 4.00 11.48 26.32
N ARG A 154 4.16 11.93 25.07
CA ARG A 154 4.93 13.16 24.74
C ARG A 154 4.40 14.36 25.51
N ILE A 155 3.10 14.60 25.45
CA ILE A 155 2.42 15.68 26.18
C ILE A 155 2.69 15.60 27.68
N ARG A 156 2.53 14.41 28.28
CA ARG A 156 2.74 14.20 29.72
C ARG A 156 4.16 14.56 30.15
N PHE A 157 5.16 14.27 29.33
CA PHE A 157 6.57 14.56 29.62
C PHE A 157 7.03 15.92 29.08
N GLY A 158 6.11 16.79 28.63
CA GLY A 158 6.46 18.12 28.11
C GLY A 158 7.23 18.12 26.79
N MET A 159 7.27 17.00 26.07
CA MET A 159 7.93 16.92 24.77
C MET A 159 7.05 17.51 23.66
N GLU A 160 7.68 18.06 22.63
CA GLU A 160 6.97 18.54 21.44
C GLU A 160 6.19 17.40 20.73
N PRO A 161 4.93 17.65 20.35
CA PRO A 161 4.14 16.76 19.51
C PRO A 161 4.80 16.51 18.15
N GLN A 162 4.83 15.25 17.70
CA GLN A 162 5.31 14.92 16.35
C GLN A 162 4.20 14.95 15.30
N THR A 163 2.94 14.94 15.73
CA THR A 163 1.80 14.87 14.84
C THR A 163 0.83 16.01 15.14
N ARG A 164 -0.04 16.32 14.17
CA ARG A 164 -1.15 17.25 14.39
C ARG A 164 -2.16 16.76 15.45
N LEU A 165 -2.02 15.52 15.93
CA LEU A 165 -2.87 14.99 17.00
C LEU A 165 -2.50 15.54 18.38
N GLY A 166 -1.27 16.05 18.58
CA GLY A 166 -0.87 16.64 19.86
C GLY A 166 -1.83 17.74 20.33
N LYS A 167 -2.12 18.71 19.45
CA LYS A 167 -3.10 19.77 19.71
C LYS A 167 -4.47 19.20 20.12
N ILE A 168 -4.96 18.20 19.38
CA ILE A 168 -6.26 17.55 19.65
C ILE A 168 -6.27 16.81 20.99
N LEU A 169 -5.13 16.24 21.41
CA LEU A 169 -5.02 15.42 22.62
C LEU A 169 -4.77 16.24 23.88
N GLN A 170 -4.15 17.42 23.77
CA GLN A 170 -3.99 18.37 24.87
C GLN A 170 -5.32 19.03 25.26
N GLN A 171 -6.26 19.13 24.31
CA GLN A 171 -7.56 19.72 24.56
C GLN A 171 -8.48 18.86 25.41
N LYS A 172 -9.18 19.53 26.34
CA LYS A 172 -10.32 18.94 27.03
C LYS A 172 -11.44 18.67 26.00
N GLN A 173 -11.68 17.39 25.73
CA GLN A 173 -12.81 16.99 24.89
C GLN A 173 -14.12 17.40 25.56
N PHE A 174 -15.08 17.87 24.75
CA PHE A 174 -16.44 18.06 25.25
C PHE A 174 -17.01 16.72 25.67
N LEU A 175 -17.61 16.65 26.85
CA LEU A 175 -18.45 15.52 27.21
C LEU A 175 -19.63 15.45 26.23
N ARG A 176 -20.17 14.25 25.98
CA ARG A 176 -21.35 14.05 25.11
C ARG A 176 -22.50 15.01 25.48
N LYS A 177 -22.75 15.21 26.77
CA LYS A 177 -23.76 16.16 27.28
C LYS A 177 -23.48 17.60 26.82
N ALA A 178 -22.24 18.05 26.92
CA ALA A 178 -21.80 19.37 26.48
C ALA A 178 -21.95 19.54 24.95
N THR A 179 -21.63 18.51 24.18
CA THR A 179 -21.82 18.50 22.71
C THR A 179 -23.29 18.60 22.32
N CYS A 180 -24.16 17.79 22.94
CA CYS A 180 -25.60 17.84 22.71
C CYS A 180 -26.19 19.22 23.10
N LEU A 181 -25.72 19.78 24.21
CA LEU A 181 -26.16 21.09 24.66
C LEU A 181 -25.75 22.20 23.70
N ARG A 182 -24.51 22.22 23.21
CA ARG A 182 -24.07 23.18 22.17
C ARG A 182 -24.95 23.13 20.93
N TYR A 183 -25.30 21.93 20.47
CA TYR A 183 -26.18 21.76 19.32
C TYR A 183 -27.60 22.30 19.59
N ASN A 184 -28.14 22.04 20.78
CA ASN A 184 -29.45 22.54 21.18
C ASN A 184 -29.46 24.06 21.39
N MET A 185 -28.38 24.64 21.92
CA MET A 185 -28.19 26.08 22.06
C MET A 185 -28.18 26.76 20.68
N LEU A 186 -27.41 26.21 19.73
CA LEU A 186 -27.38 26.71 18.35
C LEU A 186 -28.78 26.71 17.70
N LYS A 187 -29.55 25.63 17.89
CA LYS A 187 -30.94 25.54 17.41
C LYS A 187 -31.89 26.58 18.01
N LYS A 188 -31.53 27.18 19.14
CA LYS A 188 -32.36 28.16 19.86
C LYS A 188 -31.85 29.60 19.68
N GLY A 189 -30.96 29.81 18.71
CA GLY A 189 -30.47 31.13 18.31
C GLY A 189 -29.20 31.58 19.03
N TYR A 190 -28.62 30.76 19.92
CA TYR A 190 -27.35 31.12 20.56
C TYR A 190 -26.20 31.02 19.55
N ILE A 191 -25.27 31.96 19.63
CA ILE A 191 -24.09 32.02 18.79
C ILE A 191 -22.96 31.26 19.49
N LEU A 192 -22.34 30.30 18.80
CA LEU A 192 -21.24 29.53 19.39
C LEU A 192 -19.93 30.24 19.11
N GLY A 193 -19.10 30.44 20.15
CA GLY A 193 -17.73 30.94 19.97
C GLY A 193 -16.89 30.02 19.09
N ASP A 194 -15.76 30.56 18.60
CA ASP A 194 -14.95 29.89 17.60
C ASP A 194 -14.58 28.47 18.03
N LYS A 195 -14.77 27.52 17.10
CA LYS A 195 -14.43 26.11 17.29
C LYS A 195 -12.96 25.83 16.98
N SER A 196 -12.20 26.85 16.56
CA SER A 196 -10.78 26.72 16.30
C SER A 196 -10.04 26.17 17.51
N PHE A 197 -8.96 25.45 17.22
CA PHE A 197 -8.24 24.67 18.22
C PHE A 197 -7.42 25.55 19.18
N ASP A 198 -7.21 26.82 18.84
CA ASP A 198 -6.30 27.73 19.55
C ASP A 198 -7.07 28.85 20.30
N SER A 199 -8.41 28.87 20.26
CA SER A 199 -9.22 29.93 20.90
C SER A 199 -9.92 29.46 22.19
N ASP A 200 -9.75 30.23 23.27
CA ASP A 200 -10.49 30.07 24.53
C ASP A 200 -12.01 30.27 24.37
N GLU A 201 -12.43 30.85 23.24
CA GLU A 201 -13.83 31.03 22.85
C GLU A 201 -14.56 29.71 22.61
N ARG A 202 -13.83 28.59 22.49
CA ARG A 202 -14.43 27.25 22.34
C ARG A 202 -15.43 26.93 23.45
N TRP A 203 -15.16 27.38 24.67
CA TRP A 203 -16.05 27.19 25.82
C TRP A 203 -17.01 28.36 26.05
N VAL A 204 -17.11 29.28 25.10
CA VAL A 204 -18.00 30.44 25.15
C VAL A 204 -19.22 30.21 24.24
N ILE A 205 -20.37 30.63 24.73
CA ILE A 205 -21.63 30.70 23.98
C ILE A 205 -22.14 32.13 24.13
N TYR A 206 -22.31 32.80 23.00
CA TYR A 206 -22.83 34.15 22.92
C TYR A 206 -24.36 34.13 22.77
N TYR A 207 -25.00 35.19 23.26
CA TYR A 207 -26.41 35.48 23.00
C TYR A 207 -26.56 36.92 22.53
N ASP A 208 -27.59 37.14 21.73
CA ASP A 208 -28.01 38.44 21.21
C ASP A 208 -29.48 38.72 21.61
N SER A 209 -30.01 39.91 21.28
CA SER A 209 -31.41 40.29 21.55
C SER A 209 -32.42 39.28 20.99
N ASP A 210 -32.09 38.66 19.86
CA ASP A 210 -32.96 37.74 19.13
C ASP A 210 -32.87 36.30 19.65
N THR A 211 -31.98 36.04 20.61
CA THR A 211 -31.78 34.70 21.18
C THR A 211 -32.89 34.35 22.16
N ILE A 212 -33.52 33.19 21.98
CA ILE A 212 -34.56 32.69 22.91
C ILE A 212 -33.89 32.18 24.20
N ARG A 213 -33.73 33.09 25.15
CA ARG A 213 -33.07 32.84 26.43
C ARG A 213 -33.85 31.88 27.32
N SER A 214 -33.13 31.08 28.10
CA SER A 214 -33.74 30.12 29.02
C SER A 214 -32.83 29.83 30.19
N ALA A 215 -33.21 30.29 31.39
CA ALA A 215 -32.43 30.14 32.61
C ALA A 215 -32.02 28.68 32.90
N ILE A 216 -32.92 27.73 32.64
CA ILE A 216 -32.63 26.29 32.83
C ILE A 216 -31.52 25.82 31.89
N ARG A 217 -31.58 26.25 30.62
CA ARG A 217 -30.60 25.85 29.60
C ARG A 217 -29.25 26.50 29.85
N GLU A 218 -29.24 27.77 30.24
CA GLU A 218 -28.05 28.52 30.59
C GLU A 218 -27.36 27.92 31.82
N ARG A 219 -28.11 27.60 32.88
CA ARG A 219 -27.60 26.87 34.05
C ARG A 219 -26.99 25.51 33.67
N ASN A 220 -27.66 24.76 32.78
CA ASN A 220 -27.13 23.49 32.28
C ASN A 220 -25.83 23.66 31.47
N ALA A 221 -25.67 24.79 30.77
CA ALA A 221 -24.46 25.12 30.04
C ALA A 221 -23.31 25.47 30.98
N VAL A 222 -23.56 26.27 32.00
CA VAL A 222 -22.59 26.56 33.05
C VAL A 222 -22.15 25.27 33.76
N ASN A 223 -23.09 24.38 34.10
CA ASN A 223 -22.79 23.06 34.68
C ASN A 223 -21.92 22.18 33.77
N CYS A 224 -22.01 22.36 32.45
CA CYS A 224 -21.16 21.67 31.48
C CYS A 224 -19.80 22.35 31.27
N GLY A 225 -19.54 23.49 31.92
CA GLY A 225 -18.31 24.27 31.83
C GLY A 225 -18.30 25.36 30.76
N PHE A 226 -19.46 25.74 30.21
CA PHE A 226 -19.56 26.84 29.25
C PHE A 226 -19.70 28.19 29.96
N LYS A 227 -19.09 29.23 29.37
CA LYS A 227 -19.33 30.63 29.71
C LYS A 227 -20.38 31.18 28.76
N ILE A 228 -21.38 31.87 29.30
CA ILE A 228 -22.45 32.49 28.53
C ILE A 228 -22.25 33.99 28.61
N LEU A 229 -22.00 34.63 27.47
CA LEU A 229 -21.65 36.04 27.40
C LEU A 229 -22.58 36.74 26.39
N PRO A 230 -22.86 38.04 26.54
CA PRO A 230 -23.45 38.81 25.46
C PRO A 230 -22.48 38.85 24.27
N LEU A 231 -23.01 38.94 23.05
CA LEU A 231 -22.18 39.14 21.86
C LEU A 231 -21.34 40.43 22.03
N PRO A 232 -20.01 40.38 21.86
CA PRO A 232 -19.19 41.60 21.94
C PRO A 232 -19.61 42.53 20.81
N VAL A 233 -20.03 43.74 21.17
CA VAL A 233 -20.25 44.83 20.22
C VAL A 233 -18.86 45.37 19.88
N GLU A 234 -18.44 45.24 18.63
CA GLU A 234 -17.21 45.91 18.17
C GLU A 234 -17.47 47.43 18.22
N GLU A 235 -16.70 48.16 19.03
CA GLU A 235 -16.63 49.63 19.01
C GLU A 235 -15.81 50.13 17.82
#